data_AF-A0A954ZH56-F1
#
_entry.id   AF-A0A954ZH56-F1
#
_cell.length_a   1.000
_cell.length_b   1.000
_cell.length_c   1.000
_cell.angle_alpha   90.00
_cell.angle_beta   90.00
_cell.angle_gamma   90.00
#
_symmetry.space_group_name_H-M   'P 1'
#
loop_
_entity.id
_entity.type
_entity.pdbx_description
1 polymer ?
#
loop_
_entity_poly.entity_id
_entity_poly.type
_entity_poly.pdbx_seq_one_letter_code
_entity_poly.pdbx_strand_id
1 'polypeptide(L)'
;MYKILLVDDAAVDRKLFGNLLEKESDYHVSYAENGREALMLMRDERFDLVVTDLQMPQMDGLELVSKIQSQHLGIPAILLTGQGSEALATRALRLGAAGYVPKSHGADLLVSTVRHVLDISRAKLGWGDLVAAVDSLEMKLTLPNQSTAIQAASQATQELLLRLGMRDAVVRLQVAVALGHALQNAMIHGNLELTSLLHPEDCDEKQRDMLVKQRAQESPYCDRRITLVAQADANQATFIVRDEGPGFNVTELSHVGVSMSHARSGRGLFLMWAFVDKVKFNQSGNQISLTKLLPRRNEPLKVAAVEEAEPSDAPPQPLGELVPSAGGNAILLTKCRVIIGKEPSCDVVLDSPDISRHHCLLYIHEGWWYVKDLNSRNGVKVNNHAVEQRRVNPGYTLRFGHFEFRLDYSPHELGAVGVTPPVDPF
;
A
#
# COMPACT_ATOMS: atom_id res chain seq x y z
N MET A 1 30.08 -3.09 -12.92
CA MET A 1 30.69 -4.18 -13.72
C MET A 1 29.69 -5.33 -13.77
N TYR A 2 29.36 -5.80 -14.97
CA TYR A 2 28.50 -6.96 -15.22
C TYR A 2 29.32 -8.24 -15.19
N LYS A 3 28.82 -9.26 -14.51
CA LYS A 3 29.43 -10.60 -14.50
C LYS A 3 28.78 -11.46 -15.57
N ILE A 4 29.55 -11.85 -16.58
CA ILE A 4 29.11 -12.68 -17.70
C ILE A 4 29.76 -14.05 -17.56
N LEU A 5 28.97 -15.12 -17.63
CA LEU A 5 29.49 -16.48 -17.70
C LEU A 5 29.52 -16.94 -19.15
N LEU A 6 30.71 -17.19 -19.69
CA LEU A 6 30.92 -17.74 -21.03
C LEU A 6 31.18 -19.24 -20.95
N VAL A 7 30.30 -20.03 -21.58
CA VAL A 7 30.32 -21.50 -21.57
C VAL A 7 30.57 -22.00 -22.99
N ASP A 8 31.72 -22.62 -23.22
CA ASP A 8 32.09 -23.18 -24.53
C ASP A 8 33.17 -24.25 -24.30
N ASP A 9 33.06 -25.44 -24.90
CA ASP A 9 34.04 -26.51 -24.72
C ASP A 9 35.31 -26.27 -25.56
N ALA A 10 35.19 -25.54 -26.67
CA ALA A 10 36.31 -25.17 -27.51
C ALA A 10 37.10 -24.00 -26.89
N ALA A 11 38.27 -24.30 -26.34
CA ALA A 11 39.14 -23.30 -25.71
C ALA A 11 39.49 -22.10 -26.60
N VAL A 12 39.54 -22.30 -27.93
CA VAL A 12 39.80 -21.24 -28.92
C VAL A 12 38.61 -20.27 -29.00
N ASP A 13 37.40 -20.79 -29.16
CA ASP A 13 36.16 -19.99 -29.22
C ASP A 13 35.92 -19.28 -27.89
N ARG A 14 36.10 -20.00 -26.77
CA ARG A 14 35.99 -19.45 -25.41
C ARG A 14 36.93 -18.25 -25.21
N LYS A 15 38.19 -18.36 -25.64
CA LYS A 15 39.16 -17.26 -25.55
C LYS A 15 38.83 -16.12 -26.51
N LEU A 16 38.38 -16.43 -27.73
CA LEU A 16 38.00 -15.43 -28.73
C LEU A 16 36.82 -14.59 -28.23
N PHE A 17 35.70 -15.22 -27.89
CA PHE A 17 34.50 -14.52 -27.41
C PHE A 17 34.70 -13.88 -26.04
N GLY A 18 35.51 -14.49 -25.17
CA GLY A 18 35.92 -13.90 -23.90
C GLY A 18 36.65 -12.57 -24.10
N ASN A 19 37.72 -12.56 -24.91
CA ASN A 19 38.47 -11.34 -25.23
C ASN A 19 37.60 -10.26 -25.88
N LEU A 20 36.58 -10.64 -26.65
CA LEU A 20 35.67 -9.69 -27.29
C LEU A 20 34.77 -9.00 -26.28
N LEU A 21 34.24 -9.75 -25.32
CA LEU A 21 33.41 -9.21 -24.24
C LEU A 21 34.25 -8.40 -23.24
N GLU A 22 35.46 -8.85 -22.93
CA GLU A 22 36.38 -8.16 -22.00
C GLU A 22 36.91 -6.81 -22.54
N LYS A 23 36.75 -6.52 -23.84
CA LYS A 23 37.03 -5.17 -24.39
C LYS A 23 36.10 -4.10 -23.84
N GLU A 24 34.90 -4.47 -23.41
CA GLU A 24 33.95 -3.56 -22.78
C GLU A 24 34.38 -3.36 -21.32
N SER A 25 34.67 -2.10 -20.93
CA SER A 25 35.19 -1.76 -19.60
C SER A 25 34.32 -2.22 -18.44
N ASP A 26 33.04 -2.41 -18.72
CA ASP A 26 32.03 -2.71 -17.73
C ASP A 26 31.78 -4.22 -17.58
N TYR A 27 32.45 -5.09 -18.34
CA TYR A 27 32.23 -6.53 -18.33
C TYR A 27 33.35 -7.27 -17.59
N HIS A 28 32.95 -8.31 -16.85
CA HIS A 28 33.84 -9.29 -16.24
C HIS A 28 33.40 -10.68 -16.68
N VAL A 29 34.27 -11.41 -17.38
CA VAL A 29 33.94 -12.71 -17.97
C VAL A 29 34.52 -13.84 -17.14
N SER A 30 33.65 -14.72 -16.66
CA SER A 30 34.03 -16.02 -16.10
C SER A 30 33.81 -17.11 -17.14
N TYR A 31 34.54 -18.22 -17.02
CA TYR A 31 34.59 -19.25 -18.05
C TYR A 31 34.13 -20.61 -17.50
N ALA A 32 33.44 -21.38 -18.33
CA ALA A 32 33.12 -22.79 -18.08
C ALA A 32 33.26 -23.60 -19.38
N GLU A 33 33.55 -24.89 -19.27
CA GLU A 33 33.78 -25.78 -20.41
C GLU A 33 32.54 -26.58 -20.81
N ASN A 34 31.49 -26.59 -19.98
CA ASN A 34 30.23 -27.27 -20.26
C ASN A 34 29.11 -26.78 -19.33
N GLY A 35 27.86 -27.16 -19.62
CA GLY A 35 26.72 -26.73 -18.81
C GLY A 35 26.73 -27.21 -17.35
N ARG A 36 27.41 -28.32 -17.04
CA ARG A 36 27.49 -28.82 -15.66
C ARG A 36 28.41 -27.96 -14.81
N GLU A 37 29.56 -27.58 -15.34
CA GLU A 37 30.48 -26.64 -14.71
C GLU A 37 29.84 -25.25 -14.54
N ALA A 38 29.15 -24.77 -15.58
CA ALA A 38 28.42 -23.51 -15.53
C ALA A 38 27.43 -23.48 -14.35
N LEU A 39 26.64 -24.54 -14.17
CA LEU A 39 25.70 -24.64 -13.04
C LEU A 39 26.39 -24.74 -11.67
N MET A 40 27.61 -25.28 -11.59
CA MET A 40 28.37 -25.27 -10.34
C MET A 40 28.81 -23.85 -10.00
N LEU A 41 29.38 -23.11 -10.97
CA LEU A 41 29.78 -21.72 -10.77
C LEU A 41 28.58 -20.83 -10.41
N MET A 42 27.42 -21.05 -11.04
CA MET A 42 26.19 -20.29 -10.75
C MET A 42 25.60 -20.55 -9.35
N ARG A 43 26.07 -21.59 -8.62
CA ARG A 43 25.70 -21.81 -7.21
C ARG A 43 26.54 -20.95 -6.27
N ASP A 44 27.82 -20.79 -6.60
CA ASP A 44 28.79 -20.11 -5.74
C ASP A 44 28.85 -18.60 -6.04
N GLU A 45 28.53 -18.22 -7.27
CA GLU A 45 28.55 -16.83 -7.72
C GLU A 45 27.27 -16.42 -8.48
N ARG A 46 26.93 -15.13 -8.41
CA ARG A 46 25.87 -14.54 -9.22
C ARG A 46 26.41 -13.98 -10.52
N PHE A 47 25.71 -14.26 -11.61
CA PHE A 47 25.96 -13.75 -12.94
C PHE A 47 24.79 -12.90 -13.42
N ASP A 48 25.09 -11.86 -14.21
CA ASP A 48 24.10 -10.99 -14.84
C ASP A 48 23.61 -11.55 -16.19
N LEU A 49 24.42 -12.39 -16.84
CA LEU A 49 24.13 -13.01 -18.14
C LEU A 49 24.97 -14.27 -18.36
N VAL A 50 24.40 -15.26 -19.06
CA VAL A 50 25.13 -16.45 -19.56
C VAL A 50 25.23 -16.38 -21.07
N VAL A 51 26.43 -16.55 -21.63
CA VAL A 51 26.65 -16.82 -23.06
C VAL A 51 27.10 -18.27 -23.16
N THR A 52 26.40 -19.11 -23.92
CA THR A 52 26.71 -20.53 -24.00
C THR A 52 26.76 -21.00 -25.45
N ASP A 53 27.70 -21.87 -25.79
CA ASP A 53 27.61 -22.63 -27.03
C ASP A 53 26.40 -23.56 -26.97
N LEU A 54 25.84 -23.86 -28.14
CA LEU A 54 24.71 -24.75 -28.26
C LEU A 54 25.12 -26.21 -28.09
N GLN A 55 26.27 -26.61 -28.63
CA GLN A 55 26.72 -28.00 -28.66
C GLN A 55 27.96 -28.16 -27.79
N MET A 56 27.81 -28.84 -26.66
CA MET A 56 28.90 -29.10 -25.72
C MET A 56 28.77 -30.52 -25.14
N PRO A 57 29.87 -31.16 -24.72
CA PRO A 57 29.84 -32.44 -24.05
C PRO A 57 29.19 -32.34 -22.66
N GLN A 58 28.73 -33.48 -22.14
CA GLN A 58 28.10 -33.67 -20.82
C GLN A 58 26.73 -32.99 -20.64
N MET A 59 26.64 -31.69 -20.92
CA MET A 59 25.40 -30.92 -20.90
C MET A 59 25.49 -29.83 -21.97
N ASP A 60 24.56 -29.88 -22.92
CA ASP A 60 24.53 -28.96 -24.03
C ASP A 60 23.92 -27.59 -23.64
N GLY A 61 24.02 -26.61 -24.53
CA GLY A 61 23.49 -25.27 -24.26
C GLY A 61 21.97 -25.23 -24.11
N LEU A 62 21.24 -26.15 -24.75
CA LEU A 62 19.79 -26.22 -24.69
C LEU A 62 19.33 -26.74 -23.33
N GLU A 63 19.97 -27.79 -22.83
CA GLU A 63 19.77 -28.34 -21.49
C GLU A 63 20.16 -27.33 -20.41
N LEU A 64 21.26 -26.60 -20.61
CA LEU A 64 21.69 -25.53 -19.71
C LEU A 64 20.62 -24.43 -19.61
N VAL A 65 20.12 -23.92 -20.74
CA VAL A 65 19.04 -22.91 -20.76
C VAL A 65 17.81 -23.42 -20.00
N SER A 66 17.39 -24.66 -20.24
CA SER A 66 16.25 -25.25 -19.54
C SER A 66 16.47 -25.35 -18.02
N LYS A 67 17.71 -25.60 -17.57
CA LYS A 67 18.05 -25.65 -16.14
C LYS A 67 18.14 -24.27 -15.51
N ILE A 68 18.70 -23.29 -16.20
CA ILE A 68 18.72 -21.89 -15.74
C ILE A 68 17.28 -21.40 -15.53
N GLN A 69 16.38 -21.65 -16.47
CA GLN A 69 14.98 -21.20 -16.36
C GLN A 69 14.20 -21.90 -15.22
N SER A 70 14.52 -23.14 -14.89
CA SER A 70 13.84 -23.89 -13.82
C SER A 70 14.44 -23.67 -12.42
N GLN A 71 15.74 -23.33 -12.32
CA GLN A 71 16.46 -23.26 -11.04
C GLN A 71 16.93 -21.85 -10.68
N HIS A 72 17.09 -20.94 -11.65
CA HIS A 72 17.66 -19.62 -11.48
C HIS A 72 16.81 -18.55 -12.19
N LEU A 73 15.59 -18.32 -11.67
CA LEU A 73 14.62 -17.37 -12.20
C LEU A 73 15.26 -15.97 -12.39
N GLY A 74 15.53 -15.59 -13.63
CA GLY A 74 15.88 -14.22 -14.01
C GLY A 74 17.27 -13.98 -14.61
N ILE A 75 18.15 -14.98 -14.74
CA ILE A 75 19.43 -14.79 -15.46
C ILE A 75 19.21 -15.09 -16.96
N PRO A 76 19.33 -14.11 -17.86
CA PRO A 76 19.18 -14.33 -19.29
C PRO A 76 20.34 -15.15 -19.86
N ALA A 77 20.03 -16.04 -20.80
CA ALA A 77 21.02 -16.84 -21.53
C ALA A 77 20.98 -16.53 -23.03
N ILE A 78 22.15 -16.28 -23.64
CA ILE A 78 22.35 -16.09 -25.07
C ILE A 78 23.08 -17.31 -25.62
N LEU A 79 22.60 -17.86 -26.73
CA LEU A 79 23.24 -19.00 -27.39
C LEU A 79 24.19 -18.56 -28.50
N LEU A 80 25.38 -19.13 -28.52
CA LEU A 80 26.25 -19.13 -29.68
C LEU A 80 25.91 -20.34 -30.55
N THR A 81 25.74 -20.14 -31.85
CA THR A 81 25.29 -21.21 -32.77
C THR A 81 26.23 -21.36 -33.96
N GLY A 82 26.61 -22.59 -34.29
CA GLY A 82 27.29 -22.90 -35.55
C GLY A 82 26.37 -22.81 -36.77
N GLN A 83 26.93 -23.02 -37.97
CA GLN A 83 26.13 -23.07 -39.20
C GLN A 83 25.12 -24.23 -39.19
N GLY A 84 23.90 -23.98 -39.72
CA GLY A 84 22.85 -25.00 -39.84
C GLY A 84 22.00 -25.22 -38.57
N SER A 85 22.21 -24.45 -37.51
CA SER A 85 21.57 -24.63 -36.20
C SER A 85 20.29 -23.81 -35.96
N GLU A 86 19.65 -23.27 -37.01
CA GLU A 86 18.47 -22.40 -36.89
C GLU A 86 17.28 -23.06 -36.17
N ALA A 87 17.04 -24.35 -36.45
CA ALA A 87 15.97 -25.11 -35.79
C ALA A 87 16.23 -25.28 -34.28
N LEU A 88 17.50 -25.46 -33.90
CA LEU A 88 17.91 -25.58 -32.50
C LEU A 88 17.89 -24.23 -31.79
N ALA A 89 18.30 -23.15 -32.46
CA ALA A 89 18.16 -21.78 -31.96
C ALA A 89 16.69 -21.43 -31.70
N THR A 90 15.80 -21.77 -32.64
CA THR A 90 14.35 -21.58 -32.47
C THR A 90 13.81 -22.36 -31.27
N ARG A 91 14.25 -23.60 -31.10
CA ARG A 91 13.88 -24.43 -29.94
C ARG A 91 14.35 -23.80 -28.64
N ALA A 92 15.55 -23.26 -28.61
CA ALA A 92 16.08 -22.64 -27.41
C ALA A 92 15.39 -21.33 -27.02
N LEU A 93 15.01 -20.50 -27.99
CA LEU A 93 14.18 -19.32 -27.72
C LEU A 93 12.85 -19.72 -27.05
N ARG A 94 12.23 -20.81 -27.50
CA ARG A 94 11.01 -21.36 -26.87
C ARG A 94 11.23 -21.91 -25.46
N LEU A 95 12.45 -22.35 -25.15
CA LEU A 95 12.83 -22.81 -23.81
C LEU A 95 13.27 -21.66 -22.88
N GLY A 96 13.28 -20.42 -23.37
CA GLY A 96 13.57 -19.23 -22.56
C GLY A 96 14.98 -18.66 -22.73
N ALA A 97 15.69 -18.96 -23.82
CA ALA A 97 16.87 -18.20 -24.20
C ALA A 97 16.48 -16.75 -24.54
N ALA A 98 17.26 -15.77 -24.07
CA ALA A 98 17.04 -14.35 -24.31
C ALA A 98 17.46 -13.91 -25.73
N GLY A 99 18.28 -14.73 -26.40
CA GLY A 99 18.72 -14.48 -27.76
C GLY A 99 19.64 -15.59 -28.27
N TYR A 100 20.04 -15.50 -29.53
CA TYR A 100 21.10 -16.32 -30.10
C TYR A 100 21.94 -15.49 -31.07
N VAL A 101 23.19 -15.90 -31.25
CA VAL A 101 24.18 -15.27 -32.12
C VAL A 101 24.83 -16.37 -32.94
N PRO A 102 24.74 -16.34 -34.28
CA PRO A 102 25.52 -17.24 -35.11
C PRO A 102 27.01 -16.93 -35.00
N LYS A 103 27.84 -17.93 -34.70
CA LYS A 103 29.31 -17.82 -34.63
C LYS A 103 29.89 -17.28 -35.95
N SER A 104 29.22 -17.51 -37.08
CA SER A 104 29.60 -17.00 -38.41
C SER A 104 29.40 -15.49 -38.61
N HIS A 105 28.58 -14.84 -37.79
CA HIS A 105 28.25 -13.41 -37.93
C HIS A 105 29.13 -12.51 -37.04
N GLY A 106 30.16 -13.08 -36.42
CA GLY A 106 31.30 -12.35 -35.86
C GLY A 106 31.08 -11.68 -34.50
N ALA A 107 32.09 -10.90 -34.11
CA ALA A 107 32.25 -10.28 -32.80
C ALA A 107 31.23 -9.20 -32.45
N ASP A 108 30.85 -8.38 -33.43
CA ASP A 108 30.05 -7.17 -33.21
C ASP A 108 28.59 -7.51 -32.86
N LEU A 109 28.07 -8.60 -33.44
CA LEU A 109 26.73 -9.08 -33.13
C LEU A 109 26.65 -9.65 -31.70
N LEU A 110 27.70 -10.32 -31.22
CA LEU A 110 27.74 -10.82 -29.85
C LEU A 110 27.70 -9.67 -28.84
N VAL A 111 28.59 -8.69 -28.98
CA VAL A 111 28.69 -7.57 -28.05
C VAL A 111 27.39 -6.75 -28.05
N SER A 112 26.83 -6.46 -29.22
CA SER A 112 25.56 -5.72 -29.32
C SER A 112 24.38 -6.50 -28.73
N THR A 113 24.31 -7.82 -28.94
CA THR A 113 23.25 -8.66 -28.36
C THR A 113 23.38 -8.75 -26.83
N VAL A 114 24.60 -8.96 -26.32
CA VAL A 114 24.87 -8.96 -24.87
C VAL A 114 24.48 -7.61 -24.26
N ARG A 115 24.91 -6.50 -24.86
CA ARG A 115 24.54 -5.15 -24.40
C ARG A 115 23.03 -4.97 -24.39
N HIS A 116 22.34 -5.32 -25.47
CA HIS A 116 20.88 -5.19 -25.57
C HIS A 116 20.14 -6.01 -24.50
N VAL A 117 20.54 -7.27 -24.30
CA VAL A 117 19.92 -8.15 -23.29
C VAL A 117 20.23 -7.66 -21.88
N LEU A 118 21.46 -7.20 -21.62
CA LEU A 118 21.82 -6.58 -20.36
C LEU A 118 21.01 -5.31 -20.13
N ASP A 119 20.83 -4.46 -21.14
CA ASP A 119 20.04 -3.23 -21.05
C ASP A 119 18.58 -3.52 -20.73
N ILE A 120 17.97 -4.56 -21.31
CA ILE A 120 16.60 -4.99 -20.99
C ILE A 120 16.52 -5.63 -19.59
N SER A 121 17.46 -6.50 -19.26
CA SER A 121 17.55 -7.15 -17.94
C SER A 121 17.78 -6.11 -16.83
N ARG A 122 18.51 -5.04 -17.15
CA ARG A 122 18.69 -3.86 -16.31
C ARG A 122 17.72 -2.73 -16.59
N ALA A 123 16.77 -2.86 -17.51
CA ALA A 123 15.67 -1.92 -17.70
C ALA A 123 14.67 -1.99 -16.53
N LYS A 124 15.21 -2.08 -15.30
CA LYS A 124 15.10 -0.97 -14.37
C LYS A 124 15.49 0.36 -15.06
N LEU A 125 14.71 0.83 -16.03
CA LEU A 125 14.35 2.25 -16.01
C LEU A 125 14.09 2.52 -14.53
N GLY A 126 14.84 3.44 -13.92
CA GLY A 126 14.72 3.69 -12.50
C GLY A 126 13.23 3.78 -12.22
N TRP A 127 12.66 2.87 -11.42
CA TRP A 127 11.22 2.88 -11.21
C TRP A 127 10.79 4.29 -10.79
N GLY A 128 11.68 5.05 -10.12
CA GLY A 128 11.56 6.50 -9.90
C GLY A 128 11.35 7.35 -11.16
N ASP A 129 12.16 7.22 -12.21
CA ASP A 129 12.06 8.02 -13.45
C ASP A 129 10.79 7.66 -14.24
N LEU A 130 10.47 6.37 -14.34
CA LEU A 130 9.22 5.93 -14.97
C LEU A 130 8.01 6.43 -14.18
N VAL A 131 8.03 6.29 -12.85
CA VAL A 131 6.95 6.75 -11.97
C VAL A 131 6.78 8.26 -12.05
N ALA A 132 7.87 9.03 -12.15
CA ALA A 132 7.80 10.47 -12.37
C ALA A 132 7.09 10.84 -13.68
N ALA A 133 7.19 9.99 -14.71
CA ALA A 133 6.49 10.15 -15.99
C ALA A 133 5.08 9.52 -16.03
N VAL A 134 4.65 8.76 -15.01
CA VAL A 134 3.29 8.20 -14.94
C VAL A 134 2.32 9.28 -14.47
N ASP A 135 1.43 9.70 -15.37
CA ASP A 135 0.30 10.60 -15.08
C ASP A 135 -0.75 9.92 -14.19
N SER A 136 -1.16 8.70 -14.57
CA SER A 136 -2.11 7.89 -13.81
C SER A 136 -1.96 6.40 -14.12
N LEU A 137 -2.40 5.55 -13.20
CA LEU A 137 -2.44 4.10 -13.37
C LEU A 137 -3.78 3.57 -12.86
N GLU A 138 -4.39 2.66 -13.63
CA GLU A 138 -5.63 1.98 -13.28
C GLU A 138 -5.42 0.46 -13.28
N MET A 139 -5.84 -0.18 -12.19
CA MET A 139 -5.95 -1.63 -12.08
C MET A 139 -7.41 -2.00 -11.84
N LYS A 140 -7.98 -2.83 -12.72
CA LYS A 140 -9.33 -3.36 -12.59
C LYS A 140 -9.30 -4.87 -12.37
N LEU A 141 -9.87 -5.33 -11.26
CA LEU A 141 -9.96 -6.73 -10.88
C LEU A 141 -11.43 -7.16 -10.78
N THR A 142 -11.72 -8.36 -11.25
CA THR A 142 -13.01 -9.04 -11.06
C THR A 142 -12.76 -10.28 -10.22
N LEU A 143 -13.28 -10.29 -8.99
CA LEU A 143 -12.94 -11.25 -7.95
C LEU A 143 -14.13 -12.20 -7.69
N PRO A 144 -13.88 -13.50 -7.47
CA PRO A 144 -14.87 -14.41 -6.92
C PRO A 144 -15.11 -14.15 -5.43
N ASN A 145 -16.16 -14.73 -4.86
CA ASN A 145 -16.46 -14.66 -3.42
C ASN A 145 -15.57 -15.62 -2.61
N GLN A 146 -14.25 -15.36 -2.64
CA GLN A 146 -13.23 -16.16 -1.94
C GLN A 146 -12.30 -15.25 -1.14
N SER A 147 -12.07 -15.58 0.13
CA SER A 147 -11.21 -14.81 1.02
C SER A 147 -9.76 -14.70 0.52
N THR A 148 -9.25 -15.74 -0.14
CA THR A 148 -7.90 -15.75 -0.75
C THR A 148 -7.79 -14.75 -1.90
N ALA A 149 -8.84 -14.60 -2.72
CA ALA A 149 -8.89 -13.62 -3.79
C ALA A 149 -8.93 -12.18 -3.23
N ILE A 150 -9.66 -11.95 -2.14
CA ILE A 150 -9.68 -10.66 -1.43
C ILE A 150 -8.29 -10.30 -0.90
N GLN A 151 -7.61 -11.25 -0.25
CA GLN A 151 -6.25 -11.05 0.27
C GLN A 151 -5.26 -10.72 -0.86
N ALA A 152 -5.32 -11.46 -1.97
CA ALA A 152 -4.48 -11.22 -3.14
C ALA A 152 -4.73 -9.83 -3.75
N ALA A 153 -5.99 -9.39 -3.83
CA ALA A 153 -6.35 -8.07 -4.33
C ALA A 153 -5.82 -6.93 -3.44
N SER A 154 -5.92 -7.06 -2.11
CA SER A 154 -5.32 -6.10 -1.17
C SER A 154 -3.80 -6.05 -1.30
N GLN A 155 -3.12 -7.19 -1.44
CA GLN A 155 -1.67 -7.26 -1.65
C GLN A 155 -1.23 -6.63 -2.97
N ALA A 156 -1.92 -6.95 -4.08
CA ALA A 156 -1.65 -6.35 -5.39
C ALA A 156 -1.79 -4.82 -5.34
N THR A 157 -2.77 -4.32 -4.59
CA THR A 157 -2.98 -2.89 -4.42
C THR A 157 -1.86 -2.23 -3.59
N GLN A 158 -1.34 -2.89 -2.54
CA GLN A 158 -0.19 -2.38 -1.79
C GLN A 158 1.07 -2.28 -2.66
N GLU A 159 1.32 -3.30 -3.49
CA GLU A 159 2.45 -3.33 -4.41
C GLU A 159 2.33 -2.22 -5.47
N LEU A 160 1.12 -2.00 -5.99
CA LEU A 160 0.82 -0.89 -6.90
C LEU A 160 1.15 0.47 -6.27
N LEU A 161 0.70 0.71 -5.04
CA LEU A 161 0.98 1.98 -4.33
C LEU A 161 2.47 2.18 -4.06
N LEU A 162 3.18 1.10 -3.70
CA LEU A 162 4.63 1.13 -3.53
C LEU A 162 5.32 1.52 -4.84
N ARG A 163 4.91 0.91 -5.96
CA ARG A 163 5.45 1.22 -7.28
C ARG A 163 5.17 2.65 -7.69
N LEU A 164 4.02 3.21 -7.36
CA LEU A 164 3.68 4.61 -7.66
C LEU A 164 4.36 5.65 -6.75
N GLY A 165 5.21 5.20 -5.82
CA GLY A 165 6.03 6.07 -4.99
C GLY A 165 5.47 6.33 -3.59
N MET A 166 4.37 5.68 -3.18
CA MET A 166 3.91 5.75 -1.79
C MET A 166 4.86 4.94 -0.90
N ARG A 167 5.94 5.58 -0.41
CA ARG A 167 6.99 4.92 0.38
C ARG A 167 6.66 4.76 1.86
N ASP A 168 5.70 5.52 2.39
CA ASP A 168 5.24 5.36 3.78
C ASP A 168 4.53 4.00 3.97
N ALA A 169 5.17 3.12 4.74
CA ALA A 169 4.68 1.77 5.00
C ALA A 169 3.42 1.75 5.89
N VAL A 170 3.29 2.72 6.81
CA VAL A 170 2.13 2.82 7.70
C VAL A 170 0.91 3.24 6.90
N VAL A 171 1.04 4.23 6.02
CA VAL A 171 -0.06 4.68 5.16
C VAL A 171 -0.47 3.56 4.19
N ARG A 172 0.47 2.84 3.57
CA ARG A 172 0.15 1.68 2.73
C ARG A 172 -0.60 0.59 3.51
N LEU A 173 -0.22 0.35 4.77
CA LEU A 173 -0.90 -0.61 5.63
C LEU A 173 -2.32 -0.16 5.97
N GLN A 174 -2.51 1.10 6.34
CA GLN A 174 -3.81 1.70 6.63
C GLN A 174 -4.77 1.60 5.43
N VAL A 175 -4.29 1.95 4.23
CA VAL A 175 -5.06 1.82 2.99
C VAL A 175 -5.45 0.36 2.75
N ALA A 176 -4.52 -0.58 2.95
CA ALA A 176 -4.82 -2.00 2.76
C ALA A 176 -5.83 -2.56 3.77
N VAL A 177 -5.79 -2.10 5.02
CA VAL A 177 -6.80 -2.46 6.03
C VAL A 177 -8.18 -1.93 5.62
N ALA A 178 -8.27 -0.66 5.23
CA ALA A 178 -9.52 -0.06 4.76
C ALA A 178 -10.08 -0.79 3.53
N LEU A 179 -9.23 -1.04 2.53
CA LEU A 179 -9.61 -1.77 1.32
C LEU A 179 -10.02 -3.22 1.62
N GLY A 180 -9.30 -3.90 2.52
CA GLY A 180 -9.64 -5.26 2.95
C GLY A 180 -11.03 -5.33 3.56
N HIS A 181 -11.39 -4.35 4.41
CA HIS A 181 -12.75 -4.26 4.95
C HIS A 181 -13.81 -3.97 3.89
N ALA A 182 -13.54 -3.08 2.93
CA ALA A 182 -14.47 -2.82 1.82
C ALA A 182 -14.74 -4.09 0.99
N LEU A 183 -13.68 -4.83 0.62
CA LEU A 183 -13.78 -6.07 -0.14
C LEU A 183 -14.49 -7.18 0.65
N GLN A 184 -14.20 -7.31 1.95
CA GLN A 184 -14.89 -8.26 2.82
C GLN A 184 -16.38 -7.94 2.94
N ASN A 185 -16.75 -6.66 3.08
CA ASN A 185 -18.15 -6.25 3.14
C ASN A 185 -18.87 -6.53 1.82
N ALA A 186 -18.24 -6.20 0.69
CA ALA A 186 -18.76 -6.50 -0.64
C ALA A 186 -18.98 -8.00 -0.85
N MET A 187 -18.08 -8.86 -0.35
CA MET A 187 -18.27 -10.30 -0.38
C MET A 187 -19.40 -10.75 0.56
N ILE A 188 -19.23 -10.52 1.86
CA ILE A 188 -20.05 -11.13 2.91
C ILE A 188 -21.45 -10.51 2.91
N HIS A 189 -21.52 -9.18 2.98
CA HIS A 189 -22.79 -8.48 3.15
C HIS A 189 -23.46 -8.15 1.83
N GLY A 190 -22.69 -7.96 0.75
CA GLY A 190 -23.20 -7.72 -0.60
C GLY A 190 -23.53 -9.03 -1.32
N ASN A 191 -22.53 -9.65 -1.92
CA ASN A 191 -22.71 -10.80 -2.80
C ASN A 191 -23.29 -12.04 -2.10
N LEU A 192 -22.81 -12.37 -0.90
CA LEU A 192 -23.31 -13.51 -0.14
C LEU A 192 -24.60 -13.16 0.63
N GLU A 193 -25.07 -11.91 0.60
CA GLU A 193 -26.29 -11.45 1.30
C GLU A 193 -26.35 -11.87 2.78
N LEU A 194 -25.20 -11.92 3.45
CA LEU A 194 -25.13 -12.14 4.89
C LEU A 194 -25.29 -10.81 5.63
N THR A 195 -26.23 -9.99 5.16
CA THR A 195 -26.59 -8.70 5.73
C THR A 195 -27.44 -8.98 6.98
N SER A 196 -26.92 -8.57 8.14
CA SER A 196 -27.51 -8.71 9.49
C SER A 196 -27.64 -10.13 10.07
N LEU A 197 -26.56 -10.60 10.70
CA LEU A 197 -26.61 -10.77 12.16
C LEU A 197 -26.19 -9.42 12.77
N LEU A 198 -27.15 -8.50 12.88
CA LEU A 198 -27.02 -7.21 13.56
C LEU A 198 -27.10 -7.34 15.09
N HIS A 199 -26.90 -8.55 15.60
CA HIS A 199 -26.62 -8.82 17.00
C HIS A 199 -25.38 -9.70 17.06
N PRO A 200 -24.22 -9.15 17.43
CA PRO A 200 -23.03 -9.94 17.73
C PRO A 200 -23.18 -10.91 18.90
N GLU A 201 -24.33 -10.87 19.56
CA GLU A 201 -24.74 -11.73 20.67
C GLU A 201 -25.48 -12.99 20.18
N ASP A 202 -25.93 -13.04 18.92
CA ASP A 202 -26.84 -14.09 18.42
C ASP A 202 -26.17 -15.14 17.51
N CYS A 203 -24.86 -15.08 17.23
CA CYS A 203 -24.21 -16.07 16.36
C CYS A 203 -22.77 -16.42 16.75
N ASP A 204 -22.50 -17.73 16.81
CA ASP A 204 -21.16 -18.30 16.94
C ASP A 204 -20.33 -17.99 15.68
N GLU A 205 -19.09 -17.51 15.87
CA GLU A 205 -18.16 -17.19 14.79
C GLU A 205 -17.94 -18.37 13.84
N LYS A 206 -17.95 -19.59 14.38
CA LYS A 206 -17.86 -20.82 13.58
C LYS A 206 -19.05 -21.03 12.65
N GLN A 207 -20.27 -20.70 13.11
CA GLN A 207 -21.47 -20.83 12.28
C GLN A 207 -21.43 -19.83 11.12
N ARG A 208 -21.00 -18.59 11.40
CA ARG A 208 -20.81 -17.58 10.35
C ARG A 208 -19.79 -18.03 9.31
N ASP A 209 -18.65 -18.56 9.74
CA ASP A 209 -17.61 -19.04 8.83
C ASP A 209 -18.07 -20.24 7.98
N MET A 210 -18.86 -21.15 8.55
CA MET A 210 -19.49 -22.24 7.80
C MET A 210 -20.47 -21.70 6.75
N LEU A 211 -21.31 -20.74 7.12
CA LEU A 211 -22.31 -20.16 6.23
C LEU A 211 -21.67 -19.37 5.08
N VAL A 212 -20.58 -18.65 5.35
CA VAL A 212 -19.76 -18.00 4.30
C VAL A 212 -19.24 -19.03 3.31
N LYS A 213 -18.67 -20.15 3.79
CA LYS A 213 -18.16 -21.22 2.92
C LYS A 213 -19.27 -21.88 2.10
N GLN A 214 -20.44 -22.08 2.70
CA GLN A 214 -21.60 -22.65 2.03
C GLN A 214 -22.09 -21.72 0.91
N ARG A 215 -22.42 -20.46 1.22
CA ARG A 215 -22.93 -19.52 0.21
C ARG A 215 -21.92 -19.24 -0.89
N ALA A 216 -20.63 -19.24 -0.59
CA ALA A 216 -19.59 -19.10 -1.62
C ALA A 216 -19.60 -20.21 -2.69
N GLN A 217 -20.33 -21.31 -2.47
CA GLN A 217 -20.45 -22.45 -3.40
C GLN A 217 -21.88 -22.60 -4.00
N GLU A 218 -22.84 -21.78 -3.57
CA GLU A 218 -24.25 -21.91 -3.92
C GLU A 218 -24.70 -20.81 -4.90
N SER A 219 -25.49 -21.16 -5.91
CA SER A 219 -26.07 -20.18 -6.84
C SER A 219 -27.28 -19.48 -6.18
N PRO A 220 -27.48 -18.16 -6.35
CA PRO A 220 -26.76 -17.26 -7.25
C PRO A 220 -25.49 -16.63 -6.66
N TYR A 221 -25.17 -16.90 -5.39
CA TYR A 221 -24.09 -16.22 -4.66
C TYR A 221 -22.71 -16.51 -5.24
N CYS A 222 -22.41 -17.76 -5.63
CA CYS A 222 -21.11 -18.13 -6.20
C CYS A 222 -20.90 -17.57 -7.62
N ASP A 223 -21.96 -17.21 -8.33
CA ASP A 223 -21.92 -16.63 -9.67
C ASP A 223 -21.60 -15.13 -9.65
N ARG A 224 -21.96 -14.45 -8.55
CA ARG A 224 -21.70 -13.01 -8.37
C ARG A 224 -20.21 -12.69 -8.25
N ARG A 225 -19.83 -11.50 -8.68
CA ARG A 225 -18.45 -11.00 -8.65
C ARG A 225 -18.31 -9.71 -7.88
N ILE A 226 -17.10 -9.45 -7.41
CA ILE A 226 -16.70 -8.16 -6.83
C ILE A 226 -15.80 -7.49 -7.85
N THR A 227 -16.10 -6.25 -8.22
CA THR A 227 -15.23 -5.42 -9.04
C THR A 227 -14.44 -4.47 -8.14
N LEU A 228 -13.11 -4.52 -8.25
CA LEU A 228 -12.21 -3.53 -7.65
C LEU A 228 -11.58 -2.71 -8.78
N VAL A 229 -11.75 -1.39 -8.75
CA VAL A 229 -11.00 -0.45 -9.59
C VAL A 229 -10.09 0.36 -8.66
N ALA A 230 -8.79 0.18 -8.79
CA ALA A 230 -7.77 0.96 -8.11
C ALA A 230 -7.16 1.95 -9.12
N GLN A 231 -7.44 3.23 -8.93
CA GLN A 231 -6.88 4.33 -9.70
C GLN A 231 -5.91 5.09 -8.82
N ALA A 232 -4.76 5.47 -9.36
CA ALA A 232 -3.83 6.32 -8.63
C ALA A 232 -3.06 7.24 -9.58
N ASP A 233 -2.88 8.47 -9.15
CA ASP A 233 -2.07 9.50 -9.81
C ASP A 233 -1.01 10.03 -8.83
N ALA A 234 -0.38 11.17 -9.13
CA ALA A 234 0.63 11.77 -8.25
C ALA A 234 0.06 12.37 -6.94
N ASN A 235 -1.25 12.59 -6.85
CA ASN A 235 -1.93 13.34 -5.79
C ASN A 235 -2.88 12.49 -4.95
N GLN A 236 -3.46 11.44 -5.51
CA GLN A 236 -4.42 10.59 -4.81
C GLN A 236 -4.45 9.15 -5.36
N ALA A 237 -4.93 8.24 -4.51
CA ALA A 237 -5.33 6.90 -4.87
C ALA A 237 -6.80 6.69 -4.51
N THR A 238 -7.59 6.22 -5.47
CA THR A 238 -9.02 5.93 -5.33
C THR A 238 -9.28 4.45 -5.58
N PHE A 239 -9.98 3.82 -4.64
CA PHE A 239 -10.37 2.41 -4.71
C PHE A 239 -11.89 2.32 -4.75
N ILE A 240 -12.43 1.81 -5.84
CA ILE A 240 -13.85 1.60 -6.04
C ILE A 240 -14.10 0.10 -5.92
N VAL A 241 -14.81 -0.29 -4.87
CA VAL A 241 -15.25 -1.66 -4.66
C VAL A 241 -16.74 -1.73 -4.93
N ARG A 242 -17.14 -2.62 -5.84
CA ARG A 242 -18.54 -2.85 -6.21
C ARG A 242 -18.88 -4.33 -6.13
N ASP A 243 -20.00 -4.65 -5.50
CA ASP A 243 -20.59 -5.98 -5.52
C ASP A 243 -21.84 -6.04 -6.43
N GLU A 244 -22.28 -7.26 -6.72
CA GLU A 244 -23.48 -7.57 -7.51
C GLU A 244 -24.65 -7.98 -6.62
N GLY A 245 -24.54 -7.74 -5.31
CA GLY A 245 -25.61 -7.94 -4.35
C GLY A 245 -26.69 -6.84 -4.45
N PRO A 246 -27.76 -6.98 -3.64
CA PRO A 246 -28.90 -6.06 -3.64
C PRO A 246 -28.54 -4.66 -3.11
N GLY A 247 -27.38 -4.51 -2.45
CA GLY A 247 -26.96 -3.29 -1.78
C GLY A 247 -27.75 -3.02 -0.50
N PHE A 248 -27.70 -1.79 0.00
CA PHE A 248 -28.35 -1.40 1.24
C PHE A 248 -28.69 0.09 1.24
N ASN A 249 -29.57 0.49 2.16
CA ASN A 249 -29.97 1.89 2.28
C ASN A 249 -28.87 2.75 2.91
N VAL A 250 -28.21 3.59 2.12
CA VAL A 250 -27.09 4.44 2.57
C VAL A 250 -27.53 5.49 3.59
N THR A 251 -28.79 5.93 3.59
CA THR A 251 -29.26 6.92 4.59
C THR A 251 -29.32 6.34 6.00
N GLU A 252 -29.34 5.02 6.15
CA GLU A 252 -29.27 4.39 7.46
C GLU A 252 -27.86 4.47 8.04
N LEU A 253 -26.81 4.65 7.22
CA LEU A 253 -25.43 4.82 7.70
C LEU A 253 -25.17 6.16 8.39
N SER A 254 -25.91 7.23 8.06
CA SER A 254 -25.73 8.53 8.73
C SER A 254 -26.07 8.51 10.21
N HIS A 255 -26.89 7.55 10.65
CA HIS A 255 -27.19 7.31 12.06
C HIS A 255 -26.15 6.40 12.75
N VAL A 256 -25.28 5.75 11.97
CA VAL A 256 -24.32 4.73 12.43
C VAL A 256 -22.96 5.35 12.78
N GLY A 257 -22.69 6.60 12.37
CA GLY A 257 -21.41 7.29 12.62
C GLY A 257 -21.07 7.59 14.09
N VAL A 258 -22.00 7.37 15.04
CA VAL A 258 -21.89 7.81 16.44
C VAL A 258 -21.76 6.65 17.45
N SER A 259 -22.22 5.43 17.16
CA SER A 259 -22.39 4.35 18.17
C SER A 259 -21.46 3.12 18.00
N MET A 260 -20.39 3.23 17.22
CA MET A 260 -19.63 2.06 16.73
C MET A 260 -18.37 1.71 17.53
N SER A 261 -18.13 2.34 18.69
CA SER A 261 -16.94 2.09 19.52
C SER A 261 -16.95 0.73 20.23
N HIS A 262 -18.13 0.13 20.44
CA HIS A 262 -18.29 -1.10 21.23
C HIS A 262 -18.98 -2.27 20.49
N ALA A 263 -19.54 -2.04 19.30
CA ALA A 263 -20.21 -3.11 18.54
C ALA A 263 -19.21 -3.93 17.72
N ARG A 264 -19.20 -5.26 17.89
CA ARG A 264 -18.44 -6.19 17.01
C ARG A 264 -18.81 -6.02 15.53
N SER A 265 -20.05 -5.61 15.25
CA SER A 265 -20.52 -5.19 13.93
C SER A 265 -20.16 -3.72 13.69
N GLY A 266 -19.36 -3.44 12.65
CA GLY A 266 -19.12 -2.07 12.21
C GLY A 266 -17.70 -1.52 12.35
N ARG A 267 -16.81 -2.24 13.04
CA ARG A 267 -15.38 -1.91 13.13
C ARG A 267 -14.73 -1.67 11.75
N GLY A 268 -15.15 -2.40 10.72
CA GLY A 268 -14.65 -2.22 9.35
C GLY A 268 -14.99 -0.84 8.76
N LEU A 269 -16.22 -0.35 8.95
CA LEU A 269 -16.65 0.99 8.51
C LEU A 269 -15.87 2.08 9.22
N PHE A 270 -15.67 1.92 10.54
CA PHE A 270 -14.84 2.84 11.32
C PHE A 270 -13.40 2.91 10.82
N LEU A 271 -12.75 1.76 10.57
CA LEU A 271 -11.38 1.72 10.08
C LEU A 271 -11.25 2.34 8.68
N MET A 272 -12.26 2.14 7.81
CA MET A 272 -12.30 2.82 6.52
C MET A 272 -12.31 4.34 6.69
N TRP A 273 -13.23 4.88 7.50
CA TRP A 273 -13.27 6.32 7.78
C TRP A 273 -12.03 6.88 8.48
N ALA A 274 -11.37 6.08 9.31
CA ALA A 274 -10.18 6.52 10.04
C ALA A 274 -8.92 6.58 9.15
N PHE A 275 -8.84 5.76 8.10
CA PHE A 275 -7.61 5.53 7.35
C PHE A 275 -7.58 6.16 5.96
N VAL A 276 -8.75 6.39 5.35
CA VAL A 276 -8.85 7.10 4.07
C VAL A 276 -9.48 8.48 4.24
N ASP A 277 -9.17 9.39 3.33
CA ASP A 277 -9.55 10.81 3.47
C ASP A 277 -10.98 11.09 2.97
N LYS A 278 -11.49 10.26 2.04
CA LYS A 278 -12.89 10.31 1.59
C LYS A 278 -13.47 8.91 1.45
N VAL A 279 -14.70 8.74 1.90
CA VAL A 279 -15.53 7.53 1.70
C VAL A 279 -16.85 7.96 1.08
N LYS A 280 -17.27 7.30 0.00
CA LYS A 280 -18.57 7.54 -0.64
C LYS A 280 -19.23 6.21 -0.98
N PHE A 281 -20.55 6.14 -0.83
CA PHE A 281 -21.36 5.04 -1.35
C PHE A 281 -22.16 5.51 -2.56
N ASN A 282 -22.49 4.61 -3.48
CA ASN A 282 -23.49 4.91 -4.51
C ASN A 282 -24.90 4.84 -3.92
N GLN A 283 -25.91 5.28 -4.68
CA GLN A 283 -27.30 5.31 -4.20
C GLN A 283 -27.85 3.93 -3.82
N SER A 284 -27.43 2.87 -4.54
CA SER A 284 -27.86 1.50 -4.28
C SER A 284 -27.16 0.85 -3.07
N GLY A 285 -26.09 1.44 -2.54
CA GLY A 285 -25.30 0.87 -1.44
C GLY A 285 -24.44 -0.36 -1.80
N ASN A 286 -24.37 -0.77 -3.07
CA ASN A 286 -23.52 -1.88 -3.53
C ASN A 286 -22.18 -1.43 -4.12
N GLN A 287 -21.82 -0.16 -3.94
CA GLN A 287 -20.52 0.36 -4.32
C GLN A 287 -20.00 1.33 -3.25
N ILE A 288 -18.74 1.16 -2.88
CA ILE A 288 -17.99 2.07 -2.02
C ILE A 288 -16.77 2.60 -2.76
N SER A 289 -16.49 3.89 -2.60
CA SER A 289 -15.31 4.58 -3.11
C SER A 289 -14.50 5.11 -1.95
N LEU A 290 -13.28 4.61 -1.80
CA LEU A 290 -12.30 5.03 -0.81
C LEU A 290 -11.24 5.89 -1.50
N THR A 291 -10.96 7.10 -1.03
CA THR A 291 -9.91 7.96 -1.60
C THR A 291 -8.89 8.31 -0.53
N LYS A 292 -7.62 8.04 -0.83
CA LYS A 292 -6.45 8.46 -0.04
C LYS A 292 -5.68 9.53 -0.80
N LEU A 293 -5.45 10.68 -0.19
CA LEU A 293 -4.54 11.70 -0.70
C LEU A 293 -3.10 11.21 -0.51
N LEU A 294 -2.32 11.34 -1.57
CA LEU A 294 -0.90 11.01 -1.58
C LEU A 294 -0.10 12.25 -1.21
N PRO A 295 0.92 12.12 -0.35
CA PRO A 295 1.84 13.23 -0.11
C PRO A 295 2.55 13.61 -1.42
N ARG A 296 2.77 14.91 -1.65
CA ARG A 296 3.34 15.41 -2.90
C ARG A 296 4.72 14.80 -3.15
N ARG A 297 4.97 14.30 -4.37
CA ARG A 297 6.21 13.60 -4.78
C ARG A 297 7.53 14.38 -4.54
N ASN A 298 7.47 15.70 -4.32
CA ASN A 298 8.62 16.58 -4.06
C ASN A 298 8.66 17.19 -2.66
N GLU A 299 7.79 16.78 -1.74
CA GLU A 299 8.07 17.00 -0.33
C GLU A 299 8.99 15.87 0.13
N PRO A 300 10.22 16.17 0.58
CA PRO A 300 11.04 15.13 1.20
C PRO A 300 10.22 14.48 2.31
N LEU A 301 10.25 13.14 2.36
CA LEU A 301 9.82 12.41 3.54
C LEU A 301 10.53 13.08 4.73
N LYS A 302 9.77 13.82 5.54
CA LYS A 302 10.19 14.17 6.90
C LYS A 302 10.20 12.85 7.67
N VAL A 303 11.27 12.09 7.48
CA VAL A 303 11.76 11.22 8.53
C VAL A 303 12.06 12.19 9.67
N ALA A 304 11.26 12.16 10.73
CA ALA A 304 11.63 12.81 11.97
C ALA A 304 12.80 12.03 12.60
N ALA A 305 13.95 12.06 11.92
CA ALA A 305 15.24 11.90 12.53
C ALA A 305 15.63 13.30 13.00
N VAL A 306 15.86 13.36 14.30
CA VAL A 306 16.41 14.49 15.04
C VAL A 306 17.69 14.96 14.35
N GLU A 307 17.71 16.18 13.82
CA GLU A 307 18.89 17.05 13.79
C GLU A 307 18.48 18.47 13.38
N GLU A 308 19.12 19.42 14.05
CA GLU A 308 18.70 20.79 14.30
C GLU A 308 18.73 21.67 13.04
N ALA A 309 17.61 22.34 12.75
CA ALA A 309 17.60 23.51 11.88
C ALA A 309 17.36 24.74 12.75
N GLU A 310 18.27 25.72 12.66
CA GLU A 310 18.13 27.01 13.34
C GLU A 310 16.83 27.74 12.92
N PRO A 311 16.24 28.54 13.84
CA PRO A 311 14.82 28.82 13.85
C PRO A 311 14.42 29.82 12.77
N SER A 312 13.30 29.53 12.11
CA SER A 312 12.39 30.61 11.71
C SER A 312 11.75 31.14 12.99
N ASP A 313 12.05 32.39 13.36
CA ASP A 313 11.58 33.07 14.58
C ASP A 313 10.05 33.30 14.65
N ALA A 314 9.28 32.79 13.68
CA ALA A 314 7.82 32.85 13.74
C ALA A 314 7.27 31.53 14.28
N PRO A 315 6.70 31.49 15.49
CA PRO A 315 6.04 30.28 15.99
C PRO A 315 4.92 29.86 15.04
N PRO A 316 4.67 28.54 14.86
CA PRO A 316 3.55 28.06 14.06
C PRO A 316 2.26 28.71 14.57
N GLN A 317 1.46 29.29 13.66
CA GLN A 317 0.19 29.91 14.06
C GLN A 317 -0.70 28.84 14.72
N PRO A 318 -1.22 29.10 15.94
CA PRO A 318 -2.06 28.15 16.64
C PRO A 318 -3.39 27.95 15.92
N LEU A 319 -3.87 26.71 15.86
CA LEU A 319 -5.18 26.33 15.30
C LEU A 319 -6.32 26.52 16.32
N GLY A 320 -6.00 27.09 17.49
CA GLY A 320 -6.87 27.30 18.63
C GLY A 320 -6.08 27.26 19.92
N GLU A 321 -6.74 27.54 21.04
CA GLU A 321 -6.16 27.49 22.38
C GLU A 321 -7.14 26.95 23.41
N LEU A 322 -6.61 26.18 24.37
CA LEU A 322 -7.34 25.78 25.58
C LEU A 322 -6.97 26.75 26.70
N VAL A 323 -7.93 27.58 27.10
CA VAL A 323 -7.77 28.59 28.15
C VAL A 323 -8.23 28.00 29.49
N PRO A 324 -7.35 27.78 30.48
CA PRO A 324 -7.75 27.20 31.77
C PRO A 324 -8.72 28.11 32.52
N SER A 325 -9.87 27.58 32.95
CA SER A 325 -10.89 28.34 33.69
C SER A 325 -10.46 28.70 35.12
N ALA A 326 -9.56 27.93 35.72
CA ALA A 326 -9.01 28.17 37.06
C ALA A 326 -7.85 29.20 37.08
N GLY A 327 -7.52 29.80 35.94
CA GLY A 327 -6.33 30.62 35.76
C GLY A 327 -5.08 29.78 35.41
N GLY A 328 -4.17 30.37 34.65
CA GLY A 328 -2.97 29.70 34.11
C GLY A 328 -2.68 30.13 32.67
N ASN A 329 -1.60 29.59 32.09
CA ASN A 329 -1.26 29.85 30.70
C ASN A 329 -2.15 29.05 29.76
N ALA A 330 -2.62 29.69 28.68
CA ALA A 330 -3.33 29.01 27.61
C ALA A 330 -2.45 27.96 26.95
N ILE A 331 -3.04 26.82 26.60
CA ILE A 331 -2.35 25.73 25.90
C ILE A 331 -2.66 25.89 24.41
N LEU A 332 -1.63 26.23 23.63
CA LEU A 332 -1.76 26.43 22.19
C LEU A 332 -1.93 25.09 21.46
N LEU A 333 -2.97 24.98 20.64
CA LEU A 333 -3.25 23.81 19.82
C LEU A 333 -2.59 23.99 18.45
N THR A 334 -1.39 23.44 18.28
CA THR A 334 -0.62 23.57 17.03
C THR A 334 -0.84 22.42 16.05
N LYS A 335 -1.60 21.39 16.44
CA LYS A 335 -1.91 20.19 15.64
C LYS A 335 -3.41 20.11 15.36
N CYS A 336 -3.79 19.60 14.19
CA CYS A 336 -5.20 19.37 13.83
C CYS A 336 -5.85 18.18 14.56
N ARG A 337 -5.04 17.40 15.29
CA ARG A 337 -5.43 16.31 16.17
C ARG A 337 -4.55 16.40 17.42
N VAL A 338 -5.17 16.46 18.59
CA VAL A 338 -4.52 16.67 19.88
C VAL A 338 -5.07 15.66 20.87
N ILE A 339 -4.21 14.77 21.35
CA ILE A 339 -4.56 13.81 22.41
C ILE A 339 -4.28 14.45 23.76
N ILE A 340 -5.28 14.45 24.64
CA ILE A 340 -5.16 14.93 26.01
C ILE A 340 -5.19 13.72 26.94
N GLY A 341 -4.25 13.65 27.88
CA GLY A 341 -4.20 12.52 28.82
C GLY A 341 -3.11 12.68 29.87
N LYS A 342 -2.95 11.64 30.69
CA LYS A 342 -1.95 11.61 31.77
C LYS A 342 -0.56 11.19 31.28
N GLU A 343 -0.47 10.42 30.19
CA GLU A 343 0.82 9.91 29.72
C GLU A 343 1.67 11.01 29.06
N PRO A 344 3.01 10.99 29.22
CA PRO A 344 3.93 11.90 28.54
C PRO A 344 3.87 11.82 27.00
N SER A 345 3.28 10.76 26.44
CA SER A 345 3.03 10.57 25.02
C SER A 345 1.88 11.43 24.48
N CYS A 346 1.07 12.04 25.35
CA CYS A 346 -0.05 12.90 24.95
C CYS A 346 0.44 14.28 24.50
N ASP A 347 -0.30 14.89 23.58
CA ASP A 347 -0.01 16.24 23.07
C ASP A 347 -0.27 17.30 24.16
N VAL A 348 -1.27 17.07 25.01
CA VAL A 348 -1.52 17.84 26.22
C VAL A 348 -1.52 16.90 27.41
N VAL A 349 -0.51 17.05 28.28
CA VAL A 349 -0.33 16.22 29.46
C VAL A 349 -1.00 16.89 30.66
N LEU A 350 -2.00 16.22 31.22
CA LEU A 350 -2.68 16.62 32.45
C LEU A 350 -2.36 15.59 33.54
N ASP A 351 -1.38 15.88 34.38
CA ASP A 351 -0.95 14.96 35.43
C ASP A 351 -1.88 15.02 36.64
N SER A 352 -2.87 14.12 36.66
CA SER A 352 -3.80 13.95 37.78
C SER A 352 -4.28 12.51 37.87
N PRO A 353 -4.58 12.00 39.09
CA PRO A 353 -5.24 10.70 39.26
C PRO A 353 -6.62 10.62 38.59
N ASP A 354 -7.29 11.75 38.36
CA ASP A 354 -8.61 11.82 37.73
C ASP A 354 -8.56 11.78 36.20
N ILE A 355 -7.36 11.79 35.64
CA ILE A 355 -7.12 11.75 34.20
C ILE A 355 -6.68 10.33 33.78
N SER A 356 -7.23 9.86 32.67
CA SER A 356 -6.85 8.57 32.08
C SER A 356 -5.60 8.72 31.22
N ARG A 357 -4.88 7.62 31.00
CA ARG A 357 -3.62 7.60 30.22
C ARG A 357 -3.76 8.35 28.90
N HIS A 358 -4.80 8.05 28.15
CA HIS A 358 -5.30 8.82 27.01
C HIS A 358 -6.77 9.15 27.32
N HIS A 359 -7.07 10.40 27.67
CA HIS A 359 -8.38 10.80 28.21
C HIS A 359 -9.34 11.18 27.09
N CYS A 360 -8.92 12.05 26.18
CA CYS A 360 -9.75 12.48 25.06
C CYS A 360 -8.92 12.84 23.84
N LEU A 361 -9.59 12.92 22.70
CA LEU A 361 -9.04 13.41 21.44
C LEU A 361 -9.80 14.68 21.05
N LEU A 362 -9.06 15.76 20.84
CA LEU A 362 -9.52 16.91 20.08
C LEU A 362 -9.12 16.76 18.62
N TYR A 363 -10.00 17.08 17.68
CA TYR A 363 -9.67 17.09 16.26
C TYR A 363 -10.49 18.10 15.47
N ILE A 364 -9.95 18.58 14.35
CA ILE A 364 -10.64 19.49 13.43
C ILE A 364 -11.34 18.70 12.33
N HIS A 365 -12.59 19.02 12.06
CA HIS A 365 -13.36 18.52 10.91
C HIS A 365 -14.21 19.65 10.31
N GLU A 366 -14.08 19.89 9.00
CA GLU A 366 -14.77 20.97 8.28
C GLU A 366 -14.64 22.36 8.95
N GLY A 367 -13.46 22.65 9.51
CA GLY A 367 -13.15 23.91 10.21
C GLY A 367 -13.67 24.01 11.64
N TRP A 368 -14.28 22.96 12.19
CA TRP A 368 -14.76 22.93 13.58
C TRP A 368 -13.93 21.98 14.43
N TRP A 369 -13.67 22.36 15.68
CA TRP A 369 -13.13 21.44 16.67
C TRP A 369 -14.20 20.50 17.20
N TYR A 370 -13.82 19.24 17.37
CA TYR A 370 -14.60 18.20 18.02
C TYR A 370 -13.79 17.64 19.18
N VAL A 371 -14.50 17.28 20.25
CA VAL A 371 -13.94 16.50 21.35
C VAL A 371 -14.55 15.11 21.34
N LYS A 372 -13.72 14.10 21.59
CA LYS A 372 -14.11 12.70 21.74
C LYS A 372 -13.50 12.13 23.01
N ASP A 373 -14.33 11.61 23.90
CA ASP A 373 -13.87 10.84 25.05
C ASP A 373 -13.26 9.50 24.59
N LEU A 374 -12.07 9.18 25.08
CA LEU A 374 -11.35 7.95 24.73
C LEU A 374 -11.60 6.84 25.77
N ASN A 375 -12.86 6.72 26.22
CA ASN A 375 -13.30 5.84 27.29
C ASN A 375 -12.57 6.15 28.60
N SER A 376 -12.54 7.43 28.97
CA SER A 376 -11.88 7.88 30.17
C SER A 376 -12.67 7.49 31.42
N ARG A 377 -11.97 7.21 32.52
CA ARG A 377 -12.61 6.81 33.80
C ARG A 377 -13.64 7.82 34.33
N ASN A 378 -13.46 9.11 34.04
CA ASN A 378 -14.27 10.19 34.59
C ASN A 378 -15.10 10.96 33.55
N GLY A 379 -15.00 10.55 32.28
CA GLY A 379 -15.68 11.16 31.15
C GLY A 379 -15.20 12.58 30.79
N VAL A 380 -15.58 13.01 29.59
CA VAL A 380 -15.42 14.38 29.11
C VAL A 380 -16.76 15.10 29.21
N LYS A 381 -16.74 16.38 29.59
CA LYS A 381 -17.94 17.23 29.53
C LYS A 381 -17.73 18.44 28.63
N VAL A 382 -18.77 18.81 27.88
CA VAL A 382 -18.86 20.06 27.11
C VAL A 382 -19.98 20.89 27.70
N ASN A 383 -19.70 22.11 28.16
CA ASN A 383 -20.65 22.97 28.88
C ASN A 383 -21.40 22.22 30.00
N ASN A 384 -20.67 21.47 30.83
CA ASN A 384 -21.19 20.62 31.92
C ASN A 384 -22.03 19.39 31.52
N HIS A 385 -22.28 19.15 30.24
CA HIS A 385 -22.92 17.93 29.76
C HIS A 385 -21.88 16.87 29.41
N ALA A 386 -22.04 15.64 29.91
CA ALA A 386 -21.16 14.54 29.54
C ALA A 386 -21.33 14.21 28.05
N VAL A 387 -20.23 14.02 27.34
CA VAL A 387 -20.23 13.73 25.92
C VAL A 387 -19.31 12.55 25.62
N GLU A 388 -19.77 11.66 24.74
CA GLU A 388 -18.86 10.69 24.11
C GLU A 388 -18.12 11.33 22.94
N GLN A 389 -18.83 12.14 22.15
CA GLN A 389 -18.26 12.95 21.08
C GLN A 389 -19.16 14.16 20.80
N ARG A 390 -18.59 15.36 20.66
CA ARG A 390 -19.36 16.56 20.32
C ARG A 390 -18.52 17.61 19.59
N ARG A 391 -19.16 18.36 18.69
CA ARG A 391 -18.60 19.62 18.17
C ARG A 391 -18.48 20.62 19.31
N VAL A 392 -17.32 21.26 19.42
CA VAL A 392 -17.02 22.29 20.42
C VAL A 392 -17.02 23.62 19.70
N ASN A 393 -18.08 24.41 19.85
CA ASN A 393 -18.11 25.75 19.26
C ASN A 393 -17.10 26.66 19.98
N PRO A 394 -16.58 27.70 19.32
CA PRO A 394 -15.71 28.68 19.97
C PRO A 394 -16.32 29.21 21.27
N GLY A 395 -15.54 29.22 22.34
CA GLY A 395 -15.95 29.65 23.67
C GLY A 395 -16.66 28.58 24.53
N TYR A 396 -16.87 27.36 24.04
CA TYR A 396 -17.43 26.27 24.86
C TYR A 396 -16.41 25.79 25.89
N THR A 397 -16.92 25.36 27.05
CA THR A 397 -16.09 24.80 28.12
C THR A 397 -15.96 23.29 27.98
N LEU A 398 -14.74 22.80 28.14
CA LEU A 398 -14.34 21.40 28.15
C LEU A 398 -13.88 21.04 29.55
N ARG A 399 -14.41 19.94 30.09
CA ARG A 399 -14.03 19.46 31.41
C ARG A 399 -13.51 18.03 31.35
N PHE A 400 -12.33 17.80 31.93
CA PHE A 400 -11.65 16.51 32.03
C PHE A 400 -11.27 16.29 33.49
N GLY A 401 -11.92 15.35 34.18
CA GLY A 401 -11.76 15.25 35.64
C GLY A 401 -12.10 16.58 36.34
N HIS A 402 -11.14 17.14 37.08
CA HIS A 402 -11.27 18.46 37.72
C HIS A 402 -10.74 19.62 36.87
N PHE A 403 -10.10 19.37 35.73
CA PHE A 403 -9.64 20.44 34.85
C PHE A 403 -10.79 20.96 33.99
N GLU A 404 -10.88 22.28 33.85
CA GLU A 404 -11.85 22.96 33.00
C GLU A 404 -11.11 23.98 32.10
N PHE A 405 -11.39 23.92 30.81
CA PHE A 405 -10.80 24.77 29.78
C PHE A 405 -11.88 25.36 28.90
N ARG A 406 -11.74 26.62 28.51
CA ARG A 406 -12.50 27.19 27.38
C ARG A 406 -11.72 26.96 26.09
N LEU A 407 -12.38 26.48 25.04
CA LEU A 407 -11.75 26.32 23.73
C LEU A 407 -12.01 27.54 22.85
N ASP A 408 -10.97 28.30 22.54
CA ASP A 408 -11.03 29.48 21.68
C ASP A 408 -10.33 29.21 20.33
N TYR A 409 -11.02 29.48 19.22
CA TYR A 409 -10.50 29.32 17.86
C TYR A 409 -11.39 30.05 16.86
N SER A 410 -10.90 30.25 15.63
CA SER A 410 -11.67 30.83 14.51
C SER A 410 -12.03 29.75 13.49
N PRO A 411 -13.31 29.30 13.42
CA PRO A 411 -13.71 28.27 12.46
C PRO A 411 -13.43 28.65 11.00
N HIS A 412 -13.56 29.93 10.66
CA HIS A 412 -13.29 30.43 9.31
C HIS A 412 -11.81 30.35 8.93
N GLU A 413 -10.90 30.64 9.86
CA GLU A 413 -9.46 30.47 9.65
C GLU A 413 -9.08 28.99 9.49
N LEU A 414 -9.88 28.09 10.08
CA LEU A 414 -9.76 26.64 9.91
C LEU A 414 -10.53 26.09 8.70
N GLY A 415 -11.13 26.95 7.88
CA GLY A 415 -11.79 26.57 6.62
C GLY A 415 -13.27 26.21 6.70
N ALA A 416 -13.98 26.62 7.75
CA ALA A 416 -15.44 26.45 7.84
C ALA A 416 -16.18 27.35 6.82
N VAL A 417 -17.07 26.76 6.01
CA VAL A 417 -17.86 27.45 4.98
C VAL A 417 -19.37 27.30 5.29
N GLY A 418 -20.10 28.42 5.38
CA GLY A 418 -21.56 28.44 5.61
C GLY A 418 -22.02 29.12 6.92
N VAL A 419 -23.34 29.19 7.14
CA VAL A 419 -23.94 29.73 8.38
C VAL A 419 -23.75 28.71 9.51
N THR A 420 -23.37 29.16 10.71
CA THR A 420 -23.18 28.31 11.90
C THR A 420 -24.33 27.31 12.04
N PRO A 421 -24.09 25.99 11.89
CA PRO A 421 -25.13 24.97 12.05
C PRO A 421 -25.78 25.13 13.42
N PRO A 422 -27.13 25.04 13.53
CA PRO A 422 -27.86 25.32 14.77
C PRO A 422 -27.29 24.53 15.94
N VAL A 423 -27.30 25.16 17.12
CA VAL A 423 -26.86 24.54 18.37
C VAL A 423 -27.73 23.31 18.60
N ASP A 424 -27.11 22.13 18.60
CA ASP A 424 -27.79 20.87 18.93
C ASP A 424 -28.31 21.00 20.37
N PRO A 425 -29.63 21.06 20.61
CA PRO A 425 -30.16 21.14 21.95
C PRO A 425 -30.03 19.74 22.57
N PHE A 426 -28.97 19.60 23.35
CA PHE A 426 -28.55 18.41 24.12
C PHE A 426 -27.67 17.43 23.36
#